data_AF-A0AAE0A6E1-F1
#
_entry.id   AF-A0AAE0A6E1-F1
#
_cell.length_a   1.000
_cell.length_b   1.000
_cell.length_c   1.000
_cell.angle_alpha   90.00
_cell.angle_beta   90.00
_cell.angle_gamma   90.00
#
_symmetry.space_group_name_H-M   'P 1'
#
loop_
_entity.id
_entity.type
_entity.pdbx_description
1 polymer ?
#
loop_
_entity_poly.entity_id
_entity_poly.type
_entity_poly.pdbx_seq_one_letter_code
_entity_poly.pdbx_strand_id
1 'polypeptide(L)'
;MADEEENETMRLSRKEKKKLAKKKKRKEKRKETAEKEREKVEDPEEQRKLEAMLREAEEERKRALKEFEDREKLWIQAMELKKKEEEEEEEDEERRKAIKEEEEAKRQLQVEKETECDEDDDWEYVEERPAEIIWQGNEIIIKKKKVRVPKKDASQLTGKEDNDMPMSNPLPPQSEVFSDYKSAQQALESVARQVPNFGTEQDKAHCPFHLKTGACRFGQSCSRVHFYPDKSCTLLIKNMYNGPGLAWEQDEGLEVCYC
;
A
#
# COMPACT_ATOMS: atom_id res chain seq x y z
N MET A 1 8.45 20.91 -68.27
CA MET A 1 8.32 19.64 -67.51
C MET A 1 7.40 18.65 -68.20
N ALA A 2 6.17 19.00 -68.61
CA ALA A 2 5.30 18.07 -69.36
C ALA A 2 5.87 17.69 -70.74
N ASP A 3 6.46 18.65 -71.48
CA ASP A 3 7.04 18.41 -72.80
C ASP A 3 8.33 17.56 -72.78
N GLU A 4 9.08 17.56 -71.67
CA GLU A 4 10.26 16.72 -71.50
C GLU A 4 9.89 15.26 -71.20
N GLU A 5 8.84 15.04 -70.40
CA GLU A 5 8.34 13.70 -70.06
C GLU A 5 7.71 13.00 -71.28
N GLU A 6 7.03 13.75 -72.17
CA GLU A 6 6.54 13.23 -73.46
C GLU A 6 7.68 12.87 -74.42
N ASN A 7 8.74 13.69 -74.49
CA ASN A 7 9.91 13.42 -75.33
C ASN A 7 10.69 12.18 -74.83
N GLU A 8 10.84 12.03 -73.52
CA GLU A 8 11.48 10.88 -72.89
C GLU A 8 10.66 9.60 -73.11
N THR A 9 9.34 9.65 -72.93
CA THR A 9 8.48 8.50 -73.20
C THR A 9 8.46 8.12 -74.69
N MET A 10 8.58 9.06 -75.62
CA MET A 10 8.72 8.76 -77.05
C MET A 10 9.97 7.94 -77.37
N ARG A 11 11.11 8.23 -76.72
CA ARG A 11 12.41 7.55 -76.90
C ARG A 11 12.47 6.13 -76.34
N LEU A 12 11.52 5.73 -75.49
CA LEU A 12 11.49 4.41 -74.88
C LEU A 12 11.01 3.30 -75.80
N SER A 13 11.58 2.11 -75.62
CA SER A 13 11.18 0.90 -76.34
C SER A 13 9.73 0.52 -76.05
N ARG A 14 9.07 -0.16 -77.01
CA ARG A 14 7.70 -0.68 -76.85
C ARG A 14 7.54 -1.55 -75.59
N LYS A 15 8.60 -2.25 -75.17
CA LYS A 15 8.63 -3.07 -73.95
C LYS A 15 8.65 -2.20 -72.68
N GLU A 16 9.36 -1.08 -72.69
CA GLU A 16 9.48 -0.15 -71.56
C GLU A 16 8.21 0.67 -71.37
N LYS A 17 7.62 1.17 -72.47
CA LYS A 17 6.29 1.80 -72.48
C LYS A 17 5.23 0.90 -71.83
N LYS A 18 5.21 -0.40 -72.18
CA LYS A 18 4.31 -1.39 -71.55
C LYS A 18 4.59 -1.61 -70.06
N LYS A 19 5.85 -1.59 -69.62
CA LYS A 19 6.21 -1.72 -68.20
C LYS A 19 5.77 -0.50 -67.39
N LEU A 20 6.02 0.70 -67.89
CA LEU A 20 5.59 1.95 -67.26
C LEU A 20 4.07 2.05 -67.16
N ALA A 21 3.34 1.69 -68.22
CA ALA A 21 1.88 1.64 -68.20
C ALA A 21 1.33 0.64 -67.16
N LYS A 22 1.91 -0.57 -67.06
CA LYS A 22 1.54 -1.53 -66.01
C LYS A 22 1.86 -1.03 -64.60
N LYS A 23 2.98 -0.33 -64.42
CA LYS A 23 3.37 0.28 -63.14
C LYS A 23 2.42 1.40 -62.74
N LYS A 24 2.06 2.28 -63.68
CA LYS A 24 1.08 3.37 -63.49
C LYS A 24 -0.31 2.81 -63.13
N LYS A 25 -0.80 1.82 -63.89
CA LYS A 25 -2.09 1.15 -63.60
C LYS A 25 -2.13 0.48 -62.22
N ARG A 26 -1.03 -0.17 -61.80
CA ARG A 26 -0.93 -0.76 -60.44
C ARG A 26 -0.92 0.32 -59.36
N LYS A 27 -0.26 1.46 -59.60
CA LYS A 27 -0.21 2.60 -58.67
C LYS A 27 -1.58 3.27 -58.55
N GLU A 28 -2.28 3.50 -59.66
CA GLU A 28 -3.64 4.03 -59.70
C GLU A 28 -4.61 3.10 -58.96
N LYS A 29 -4.57 1.79 -59.23
CA LYS A 29 -5.42 0.82 -58.51
C LYS A 29 -5.19 0.82 -57.01
N ARG A 30 -3.94 0.93 -56.54
CA ARG A 30 -3.61 1.03 -55.10
C ARG A 30 -4.12 2.33 -54.48
N LYS A 31 -4.06 3.43 -55.23
CA LYS A 31 -4.58 4.73 -54.80
C LYS A 31 -6.09 4.70 -54.69
N GLU A 32 -6.78 4.21 -55.72
CA GLU A 32 -8.24 4.06 -55.76
C GLU A 32 -8.75 3.18 -54.61
N THR A 33 -8.08 2.05 -54.32
CA THR A 33 -8.46 1.22 -53.17
C THR A 33 -8.26 1.95 -51.84
N ALA A 34 -7.17 2.70 -51.67
CA ALA A 34 -6.90 3.44 -50.44
C ALA A 34 -7.85 4.65 -50.27
N GLU A 35 -8.23 5.30 -51.37
CA GLU A 35 -9.20 6.41 -51.38
C GLU A 35 -10.61 5.91 -51.06
N LYS A 36 -11.01 4.77 -51.64
CA LYS A 36 -12.28 4.13 -51.33
C LYS A 36 -12.37 3.62 -49.88
N GLU A 37 -11.26 3.18 -49.29
CA GLU A 37 -11.19 2.84 -47.86
C GLU A 37 -11.33 4.08 -46.97
N ARG A 38 -10.73 5.22 -47.35
CA ARG A 38 -10.87 6.49 -46.64
C ARG A 38 -12.29 7.04 -46.72
N GLU A 39 -12.88 7.06 -47.92
CA GLU A 39 -14.26 7.50 -48.15
C GLU A 39 -15.25 6.70 -47.32
N LYS A 40 -15.02 5.38 -47.16
CA LYS A 40 -15.87 4.50 -46.35
C LYS A 40 -15.80 4.79 -44.84
N VAL A 41 -14.69 5.35 -44.36
CA VAL A 41 -14.53 5.81 -42.97
C VAL A 41 -15.01 7.25 -42.80
N GLU A 42 -15.00 8.04 -43.89
CA GLU A 42 -15.49 9.41 -43.94
C GLU A 42 -17.01 9.54 -44.17
N ASP A 43 -17.73 8.42 -44.30
CA ASP A 43 -19.18 8.41 -44.40
C ASP A 43 -19.81 9.11 -43.18
N PRO A 44 -20.60 10.19 -43.36
CA PRO A 44 -21.18 10.96 -42.27
C PRO A 44 -22.02 10.13 -41.29
N GLU A 45 -22.62 9.03 -41.75
CA GLU A 45 -23.41 8.15 -40.88
C GLU A 45 -22.51 7.33 -39.94
N GLU A 46 -21.39 6.82 -40.44
CA GLU A 46 -20.41 6.06 -39.64
C GLU A 46 -19.67 6.97 -38.64
N GLN A 47 -19.37 8.22 -39.04
CA GLN A 47 -18.82 9.22 -38.11
C GLN A 47 -19.78 9.52 -36.96
N ARG A 48 -21.08 9.67 -37.24
CA ARG A 48 -22.09 9.89 -36.21
C ARG A 48 -22.27 8.68 -35.29
N LYS A 49 -22.17 7.47 -35.81
CA LYS A 49 -22.19 6.23 -35.00
C LYS A 49 -20.97 6.16 -34.09
N LEU A 50 -19.78 6.48 -34.61
CA LEU A 50 -18.54 6.49 -33.82
C LEU A 50 -18.59 7.55 -32.71
N GLU A 51 -19.06 8.76 -33.01
CA GLU A 51 -19.23 9.83 -32.02
C GLU A 51 -20.27 9.45 -30.94
N ALA A 52 -21.38 8.81 -31.33
CA ALA A 52 -22.37 8.30 -30.39
C ALA A 52 -21.78 7.22 -29.46
N MET A 53 -21.02 6.27 -29.99
CA MET A 53 -20.33 5.25 -29.20
C MET A 53 -19.31 5.86 -28.24
N LEU A 54 -18.54 6.86 -28.68
CA LEU A 54 -17.58 7.56 -27.81
C LEU A 54 -18.28 8.32 -26.68
N ARG A 55 -19.42 8.96 -26.97
CA ARG A 55 -20.21 9.67 -25.96
C ARG A 55 -20.82 8.71 -24.94
N GLU A 56 -21.35 7.58 -25.40
CA GLU A 56 -21.87 6.53 -24.53
C GLU A 56 -20.76 5.94 -23.64
N ALA A 57 -19.60 5.63 -24.21
CA ALA A 57 -18.43 5.17 -23.44
C ALA A 57 -17.93 6.21 -22.42
N GLU A 58 -17.99 7.51 -22.75
CA GLU A 58 -17.66 8.58 -21.82
C GLU A 58 -18.68 8.68 -20.67
N GLU A 59 -19.97 8.54 -20.97
CA GLU A 59 -21.04 8.49 -19.97
C GLU A 59 -20.90 7.26 -19.06
N GLU A 60 -20.59 6.09 -19.61
CA GLU A 60 -20.30 4.88 -18.84
C GLU A 60 -19.10 5.09 -17.92
N ARG A 61 -18.00 5.68 -18.42
CA ARG A 61 -16.83 6.02 -17.59
C ARG A 61 -17.19 6.97 -16.44
N LYS A 62 -18.03 7.97 -16.70
CA LYS A 62 -18.51 8.91 -15.67
C LYS A 62 -19.38 8.22 -14.63
N ARG A 63 -20.26 7.30 -15.04
CA ARG A 63 -21.09 6.51 -14.13
C ARG A 63 -20.23 5.61 -13.26
N ALA A 64 -19.25 4.91 -13.83
CA ALA A 64 -18.32 4.05 -13.09
C ALA A 64 -17.51 4.84 -12.04
N LEU A 65 -17.02 6.04 -12.39
CA LEU A 65 -16.31 6.90 -11.44
C LEU A 65 -17.22 7.32 -10.28
N LYS A 66 -18.46 7.72 -10.59
CA LYS A 66 -19.45 8.10 -9.55
C LYS A 66 -19.79 6.92 -8.64
N GLU A 67 -19.99 5.73 -9.20
CA GLU A 67 -20.22 4.50 -8.43
C GLU A 67 -19.02 4.13 -7.55
N PHE A 68 -17.80 4.41 -8.00
CA PHE A 68 -16.60 4.25 -7.17
C PHE A 68 -16.59 5.24 -6.00
N GLU A 69 -16.79 6.54 -6.26
CA GLU A 69 -16.86 7.57 -5.22
C GLU A 69 -17.98 7.30 -4.20
N ASP A 70 -19.14 6.86 -4.67
CA ASP A 70 -20.28 6.56 -3.78
C ASP A 70 -19.99 5.32 -2.92
N ARG A 71 -19.30 4.31 -3.46
CA ARG A 71 -18.81 3.16 -2.67
C ARG A 71 -17.79 3.58 -1.61
N GLU A 72 -16.85 4.45 -1.97
CA GLU A 72 -15.85 4.97 -1.02
C GLU A 72 -16.52 5.74 0.12
N LYS A 73 -17.47 6.62 -0.20
CA LYS A 73 -18.26 7.36 0.82
C LYS A 73 -19.03 6.42 1.73
N LEU A 74 -19.68 5.39 1.18
CA LEU A 74 -20.41 4.40 1.97
C LEU A 74 -19.47 3.61 2.88
N TRP A 75 -18.28 3.26 2.41
CA TRP A 75 -17.27 2.58 3.22
C TRP A 75 -16.79 3.46 4.37
N ILE A 76 -16.48 4.74 4.12
CA ILE A 76 -16.08 5.69 5.16
C ILE A 76 -17.19 5.83 6.21
N GLN A 77 -18.45 6.00 5.79
CA GLN A 77 -19.59 6.08 6.70
C GLN A 77 -19.77 4.80 7.52
N ALA A 78 -19.62 3.63 6.91
CA ALA A 78 -19.71 2.35 7.61
C ALA A 78 -18.59 2.19 8.64
N MET A 79 -17.36 2.59 8.30
CA MET A 79 -16.22 2.59 9.23
C MET A 79 -16.44 3.55 10.40
N GLU A 80 -17.02 4.73 10.15
CA GLU A 80 -17.32 5.70 11.20
C GLU A 80 -18.44 5.21 12.14
N LEU A 81 -19.48 4.58 11.59
CA LEU A 81 -20.53 3.97 12.40
C LEU A 81 -20.00 2.82 13.26
N LYS A 82 -19.16 1.97 12.69
CA LYS A 82 -18.52 0.87 13.42
C LYS A 82 -17.63 1.38 14.55
N LYS A 83 -16.88 2.46 14.31
CA LYS A 83 -16.07 3.12 15.35
C LYS A 83 -16.93 3.70 16.48
N LYS A 84 -18.07 4.32 16.15
CA LYS A 84 -19.02 4.84 17.13
C LYS A 84 -19.67 3.72 17.96
N GLU A 85 -20.01 2.61 17.32
CA GLU A 85 -20.54 1.42 18.00
C GLU A 85 -19.49 0.83 18.95
N GLU A 86 -18.24 0.71 18.52
CA GLU A 86 -17.13 0.28 19.37
C GLU A 86 -16.91 1.24 20.58
N GLU A 87 -16.97 2.56 20.36
CA GLU A 87 -16.88 3.55 21.45
C GLU A 87 -18.07 3.44 22.44
N GLU A 88 -19.30 3.22 21.95
CA GLU A 88 -20.48 3.04 22.80
C GLU A 88 -20.41 1.73 23.62
N GLU A 89 -19.91 0.65 23.01
CA GLU A 89 -19.65 -0.63 23.69
C GLU A 89 -18.59 -0.49 24.78
N GLU A 90 -17.49 0.24 24.52
CA GLU A 90 -16.46 0.53 25.51
C GLU A 90 -17.03 1.34 26.69
N GLU A 91 -17.80 2.40 26.41
CA GLU A 91 -18.45 3.17 27.46
C GLU A 91 -19.45 2.34 28.30
N ASP A 92 -20.22 1.45 27.66
CA ASP A 92 -21.10 0.53 28.36
C ASP A 92 -20.34 -0.49 29.21
N GLU A 93 -19.18 -0.95 28.74
CA GLU A 93 -18.30 -1.82 29.51
C GLU A 93 -17.72 -1.07 30.73
N GLU A 94 -17.30 0.18 30.56
CA GLU A 94 -16.85 1.05 31.65
C GLU A 94 -17.97 1.30 32.67
N ARG A 95 -19.19 1.63 32.22
CA ARG A 95 -20.36 1.76 33.10
C ARG A 95 -20.62 0.48 33.90
N ARG A 96 -20.52 -0.70 33.25
CA ARG A 96 -20.67 -2.00 33.91
C ARG A 96 -19.55 -2.28 34.93
N LYS A 97 -18.31 -1.90 34.62
CA LYS A 97 -17.17 -2.01 35.55
C LYS A 97 -17.36 -1.12 36.77
N ALA A 98 -17.78 0.13 36.58
CA ALA A 98 -18.05 1.07 37.67
C ALA A 98 -19.15 0.58 38.62
N ILE A 99 -20.25 0.02 38.09
CA ILE A 99 -21.32 -0.56 38.93
C ILE A 99 -20.79 -1.74 39.75
N LYS A 100 -19.98 -2.64 39.15
CA LYS A 100 -19.37 -3.77 39.86
C LYS A 100 -18.42 -3.31 40.96
N GLU A 101 -17.60 -2.29 40.68
CA GLU A 101 -16.68 -1.70 41.66
C GLU A 101 -17.44 -1.04 42.82
N GLU A 102 -18.55 -0.35 42.55
CA GLU A 102 -19.42 0.22 43.59
C GLU A 102 -20.08 -0.88 44.45
N GLU A 103 -20.55 -1.97 43.85
CA GLU A 103 -21.09 -3.13 44.58
C GLU A 103 -20.01 -3.83 45.43
N GLU A 104 -18.80 -3.97 44.90
CA GLU A 104 -17.68 -4.57 45.61
C GLU A 104 -17.23 -3.70 46.79
N ALA A 105 -17.12 -2.38 46.62
CA ALA A 105 -16.83 -1.45 47.70
C ALA A 105 -17.90 -1.48 48.81
N LYS A 106 -19.19 -1.59 48.46
CA LYS A 106 -20.28 -1.77 49.45
C LYS A 106 -20.15 -3.09 50.21
N ARG A 107 -19.75 -4.18 49.54
CA ARG A 107 -19.50 -5.47 50.20
C ARG A 107 -18.30 -5.40 51.14
N GLN A 108 -17.20 -4.77 50.73
CA GLN A 108 -16.01 -4.57 51.58
C GLN A 108 -16.35 -3.75 52.82
N LEU A 109 -17.11 -2.65 52.68
CA LEU A 109 -17.62 -1.86 53.81
C LEU A 109 -18.53 -2.66 54.76
N GLN A 110 -19.33 -3.60 54.25
CA GLN A 110 -20.11 -4.51 55.08
C GLN A 110 -19.21 -5.48 55.85
N VAL A 111 -18.21 -6.07 55.20
CA VAL A 111 -17.23 -6.97 55.83
C VAL A 111 -16.42 -6.23 56.90
N GLU A 112 -15.92 -5.02 56.63
CA GLU A 112 -15.18 -4.20 57.60
C GLU A 112 -16.02 -3.88 58.84
N LYS A 113 -17.31 -3.57 58.63
CA LYS A 113 -18.27 -3.32 59.71
C LYS A 113 -18.60 -4.58 60.53
N GLU A 114 -18.53 -5.75 59.91
CA GLU A 114 -18.67 -7.06 60.57
C GLU A 114 -17.37 -7.51 61.25
N THR A 115 -16.19 -7.06 60.81
CA THR A 115 -14.89 -7.36 61.45
C THR A 115 -14.54 -6.40 62.59
N GLU A 116 -15.08 -5.18 62.61
CA GLU A 116 -14.89 -4.22 63.72
C GLU A 116 -15.48 -4.69 65.07
N CYS A 117 -16.14 -5.86 65.11
CA CYS A 117 -16.57 -6.49 66.37
C CYS A 117 -15.69 -7.65 66.87
N ASP A 118 -14.59 -8.04 66.20
CA ASP A 118 -13.91 -9.30 66.54
C ASP A 118 -12.37 -9.39 66.42
N GLU A 119 -11.57 -8.32 66.36
CA GLU A 119 -10.10 -8.48 66.26
C GLU A 119 -9.27 -7.76 67.34
N ASP A 120 -8.80 -8.58 68.29
CA ASP A 120 -7.68 -8.32 69.21
C ASP A 120 -6.33 -8.22 68.46
N ASP A 121 -5.49 -7.30 68.95
CA ASP A 121 -4.15 -6.88 68.49
C ASP A 121 -3.16 -7.97 67.97
N ASP A 122 -2.74 -7.89 66.70
CA ASP A 122 -1.51 -8.53 66.18
C ASP A 122 -0.44 -7.48 65.78
N TRP A 123 0.75 -7.55 66.37
CA TRP A 123 1.89 -6.65 66.10
C TRP A 123 3.18 -7.44 65.87
N GLU A 124 3.89 -7.20 64.76
CA GLU A 124 5.23 -7.79 64.49
C GLU A 124 6.36 -6.77 64.67
N TYR A 125 7.49 -7.19 65.25
CA TYR A 125 8.67 -6.36 65.51
C TYR A 125 9.61 -6.34 64.27
N VAL A 126 9.75 -5.18 63.60
CA VAL A 126 10.76 -4.97 62.55
C VAL A 126 11.88 -4.07 63.09
N GLU A 127 13.12 -4.53 63.01
CA GLU A 127 14.32 -3.83 63.48
C GLU A 127 14.92 -2.99 62.34
N GLU A 128 14.44 -1.75 62.16
CA GLU A 128 14.94 -0.88 61.08
C GLU A 128 15.42 0.47 61.60
N ARG A 129 16.74 0.55 61.86
CA ARG A 129 17.61 1.70 61.53
C ARG A 129 19.08 1.27 61.68
N PRO A 130 19.99 1.72 60.80
CA PRO A 130 21.42 1.42 60.95
C PRO A 130 21.94 1.95 62.28
N ALA A 131 22.71 1.13 63.00
CA ALA A 131 23.14 1.44 64.34
C ALA A 131 23.98 2.74 64.39
N GLU A 132 23.67 3.63 65.33
CA GLU A 132 24.48 4.82 65.56
C GLU A 132 25.77 4.40 66.27
N ILE A 133 26.89 4.61 65.56
CA ILE A 133 28.24 4.36 66.07
C ILE A 133 28.75 5.67 66.68
N ILE A 134 28.93 5.69 67.99
CA ILE A 134 29.48 6.85 68.71
C ILE A 134 30.93 6.53 69.07
N TRP A 135 31.85 7.38 68.62
CA TRP A 135 33.27 7.29 68.93
C TRP A 135 33.57 8.14 70.17
N GLN A 136 34.06 7.51 71.25
CA GLN A 136 34.57 8.21 72.43
C GLN A 136 36.01 7.77 72.67
N GLY A 137 36.96 8.47 72.06
CA GLY A 137 38.38 8.08 72.08
C GLY A 137 38.63 6.76 71.34
N ASN A 138 39.35 5.82 71.98
CA ASN A 138 39.79 4.54 71.39
C ASN A 138 38.77 3.38 71.52
N GLU A 139 37.55 3.63 71.98
CA GLU A 139 36.50 2.60 72.08
C GLU A 139 35.24 2.98 71.28
N ILE A 140 34.60 1.96 70.70
CA ILE A 140 33.41 2.09 69.85
C ILE A 140 32.19 1.53 70.60
N ILE A 141 31.14 2.34 70.77
CA ILE A 141 29.87 1.91 71.39
C ILE A 141 28.75 1.96 70.34
N ILE A 142 28.06 0.82 70.17
CA ILE A 142 26.97 0.64 69.20
C ILE A 142 25.62 0.66 69.94
N LYS A 143 24.78 1.68 69.70
CA LYS A 143 23.43 1.76 70.29
C LYS A 143 22.35 1.47 69.23
N LYS A 144 21.51 0.46 69.50
CA LYS A 144 20.30 0.16 68.72
C LYS A 144 19.05 0.65 69.49
N LYS A 145 18.18 1.43 68.85
CA LYS A 145 16.84 1.80 69.35
C LYS A 145 15.78 1.09 68.51
N LYS A 146 14.74 0.53 69.16
CA LYS A 146 13.60 -0.12 68.48
C LYS A 146 12.35 0.76 68.61
N VAL A 147 11.57 0.88 67.54
CA VAL A 147 10.25 1.56 67.47
C VAL A 147 9.24 0.60 66.85
N ARG A 148 7.97 0.72 67.25
CA ARG A 148 6.85 -0.16 66.87
C ARG A 148 5.98 0.55 65.83
N VAL A 149 5.64 -0.11 64.70
CA VAL A 149 4.84 0.47 63.60
C VAL A 149 3.84 -0.56 63.07
N PRO A 150 2.60 -0.20 62.69
CA PRO A 150 1.60 -1.16 62.19
C PRO A 150 1.95 -1.67 60.78
N LYS A 151 1.63 -2.93 60.50
CA LYS A 151 1.79 -3.55 59.17
C LYS A 151 0.84 -2.90 58.17
N LYS A 152 1.40 -2.37 57.08
CA LYS A 152 0.66 -2.04 55.86
C LYS A 152 1.43 -2.66 54.70
N ASP A 153 0.77 -3.54 53.95
CA ASP A 153 1.39 -4.39 52.95
C ASP A 153 2.13 -3.58 51.87
N ALA A 154 3.41 -3.88 51.71
CA ALA A 154 4.25 -3.35 50.65
C ALA A 154 4.04 -4.18 49.38
N SER A 155 3.23 -3.67 48.46
CA SER A 155 3.32 -4.05 47.05
C SER A 155 3.11 -2.82 46.16
N GLN A 156 3.95 -2.73 45.13
CA GLN A 156 3.93 -1.76 44.01
C GLN A 156 4.69 -0.43 44.21
N LEU A 157 6.00 -0.49 43.99
CA LEU A 157 6.74 0.61 43.34
C LEU A 157 7.50 0.03 42.13
N THR A 158 6.81 -0.09 41.01
CA THR A 158 7.46 -0.07 39.69
C THR A 158 7.14 1.30 39.10
N GLY A 159 8.10 2.23 39.17
CA GLY A 159 8.04 3.46 38.41
C GLY A 159 7.99 3.12 36.93
N LYS A 160 6.87 3.43 36.28
CA LYS A 160 6.84 3.68 34.84
C LYS A 160 7.56 5.00 34.63
N GLU A 161 8.74 4.95 34.00
CA GLU A 161 9.31 6.14 33.39
C GLU A 161 8.60 6.37 32.05
N ASP A 162 7.79 7.42 32.03
CA ASP A 162 7.21 8.05 30.86
C ASP A 162 8.31 8.35 29.83
N ASN A 163 8.30 7.62 28.71
CA ASN A 163 9.09 7.96 27.53
C ASN A 163 8.19 8.63 26.49
N ASP A 164 7.55 9.74 26.86
CA ASP A 164 7.03 10.70 25.89
C ASP A 164 8.19 11.59 25.41
N MET A 165 9.04 11.03 24.56
CA MET A 165 9.96 11.81 23.73
C MET A 165 9.56 11.64 22.26
N PRO A 166 8.84 12.59 21.64
CA PRO A 166 8.45 12.53 20.24
C PRO A 166 9.62 13.00 19.36
N MET A 167 10.77 12.35 19.48
CA MET A 167 11.92 12.52 18.60
C MET A 167 12.48 11.15 18.20
N SER A 168 11.62 10.30 17.67
CA SER A 168 12.06 9.28 16.72
C SER A 168 11.03 9.21 15.61
N ASN A 169 11.52 9.33 14.37
CA ASN A 169 10.74 9.04 13.18
C ASN A 169 10.12 7.64 13.38
N PRO A 170 8.79 7.48 13.39
CA PRO A 170 8.18 6.19 13.66
C PRO A 170 8.77 5.16 12.71
N LEU A 171 9.33 4.08 13.27
CA LEU A 171 9.78 2.97 12.44
C LEU A 171 8.59 2.48 11.61
N PRO A 172 8.81 2.11 10.33
CA PRO A 172 7.73 1.66 9.47
C PRO A 172 6.91 0.56 10.18
N PRO A 173 5.57 0.54 10.07
CA PRO A 173 4.72 -0.41 10.79
C PRO A 173 5.17 -1.85 10.47
N GLN A 174 5.85 -2.48 11.43
CA GLN A 174 6.62 -3.71 11.19
C GLN A 174 5.78 -5.00 11.16
N SER A 175 4.45 -4.93 11.20
CA SER A 175 3.61 -6.13 11.31
C SER A 175 2.67 -6.33 10.11
N GLU A 176 2.06 -5.28 9.59
CA GLU A 176 1.03 -5.43 8.56
C GLU A 176 1.64 -5.55 7.16
N VAL A 177 2.56 -4.65 6.81
CA VAL A 177 3.25 -4.64 5.50
C VAL A 177 4.14 -5.88 5.32
N PHE A 178 4.68 -6.43 6.41
CA PHE A 178 5.53 -7.63 6.37
C PHE A 178 4.72 -8.92 6.14
N SER A 179 3.48 -8.99 6.63
CA SER A 179 2.61 -10.15 6.41
C SER A 179 2.16 -10.22 4.94
N ASP A 180 1.83 -9.08 4.35
CA ASP A 180 1.48 -8.98 2.93
C ASP A 180 2.67 -9.27 2.02
N TYR A 181 3.86 -8.78 2.37
CA TYR A 181 5.10 -9.10 1.65
C TYR A 181 5.37 -10.61 1.66
N LYS A 182 5.20 -11.26 2.82
CA LYS A 182 5.43 -12.70 2.97
C LYS A 182 4.40 -13.53 2.20
N SER A 183 3.15 -13.09 2.20
CA SER A 183 2.05 -13.69 1.42
C SER A 183 2.28 -13.58 -0.09
N ALA A 184 2.70 -12.40 -0.58
CA ALA A 184 3.04 -12.17 -1.98
C ALA A 184 4.27 -12.99 -2.43
N GLN A 185 5.29 -13.10 -1.58
CA GLN A 185 6.45 -13.97 -1.83
C GLN A 185 6.04 -15.44 -1.90
N GLN A 186 5.17 -15.90 -1.00
CA GLN A 186 4.69 -17.28 -0.97
C GLN A 186 3.83 -17.62 -2.18
N ALA A 187 3.04 -16.67 -2.69
CA ALA A 187 2.28 -16.83 -3.92
C ALA A 187 3.21 -16.97 -5.15
N LEU A 188 4.24 -16.13 -5.24
CA LEU A 188 5.27 -16.23 -6.30
C LEU A 188 6.04 -17.56 -6.23
N GLU A 189 6.38 -18.03 -5.03
CA GLU A 189 7.07 -19.30 -4.83
C GLU A 189 6.19 -20.52 -5.15
N SER A 190 4.89 -20.44 -4.86
CA SER A 190 3.92 -21.47 -5.22
C SER A 190 3.72 -21.58 -6.74
N VAL A 191 3.69 -20.45 -7.46
CA VAL A 191 3.67 -20.42 -8.93
C VAL A 191 4.99 -20.94 -9.51
N ALA A 192 6.13 -20.58 -8.90
CA ALA A 192 7.44 -21.06 -9.32
C ALA A 192 7.62 -22.58 -9.18
N ARG A 193 6.88 -23.23 -8.26
CA ARG A 193 6.84 -24.70 -8.14
C ARG A 193 5.97 -25.39 -9.19
N GLN A 194 4.98 -24.72 -9.75
CA GLN A 194 4.03 -25.30 -10.71
C GLN A 194 4.54 -25.27 -12.15
N VAL A 195 5.40 -24.30 -12.49
CA VAL A 195 5.98 -24.16 -13.83
C VAL A 195 7.50 -24.37 -13.76
N PRO A 196 8.05 -25.41 -14.43
CA PRO A 196 9.49 -25.62 -14.42
C PRO A 196 10.19 -24.38 -14.99
N ASN A 197 11.16 -23.85 -14.24
CA ASN A 197 12.01 -22.70 -14.60
C ASN A 197 11.34 -21.30 -14.57
N PHE A 198 10.16 -21.13 -13.99
CA PHE A 198 9.50 -19.81 -13.89
C PHE A 198 10.44 -18.76 -13.26
N GLY A 199 10.66 -17.67 -13.99
CA GLY A 199 11.51 -16.57 -13.53
C GLY A 199 13.03 -16.80 -13.56
N THR A 200 13.48 -17.88 -14.18
CA THR A 200 14.89 -18.13 -14.48
C THR A 200 15.21 -17.82 -15.94
N GLU A 201 16.49 -17.69 -16.30
CA GLU A 201 16.89 -17.44 -17.71
C GLU A 201 16.47 -18.55 -18.69
N GLN A 202 16.09 -19.72 -18.17
CA GLN A 202 15.60 -20.84 -18.97
C GLN A 202 14.13 -20.71 -19.36
N ASP A 203 13.40 -19.78 -18.76
CA ASP A 203 12.04 -19.43 -19.20
C ASP A 203 12.12 -18.62 -20.50
N LYS A 204 11.69 -19.24 -21.59
CA LYS A 204 11.65 -18.62 -22.92
C LYS A 204 10.42 -17.75 -23.14
N ALA A 205 9.36 -17.95 -22.35
CA ALA A 205 8.10 -17.24 -22.51
C ALA A 205 8.13 -15.89 -21.78
N HIS A 206 8.71 -15.84 -20.59
CA HIS A 206 8.72 -14.65 -19.74
C HIS A 206 10.07 -13.90 -19.79
N CYS A 207 10.01 -12.58 -19.66
CA CYS A 207 11.21 -11.76 -19.61
C CYS A 207 11.85 -11.83 -18.20
N PRO A 208 13.06 -12.42 -18.04
CA PRO A 208 13.69 -12.54 -16.72
C PRO A 208 14.08 -11.18 -16.13
N PHE A 209 14.39 -10.20 -17.00
CA PHE A 209 14.70 -8.83 -16.57
C PHE A 209 13.47 -8.14 -15.98
N HIS A 210 12.33 -8.22 -16.67
CA HIS A 210 11.09 -7.61 -16.18
C HIS A 210 10.59 -8.30 -14.90
N LEU A 211 10.65 -9.64 -14.84
CA LEU A 211 10.18 -10.36 -13.66
C LEU A 211 11.06 -10.11 -12.42
N LYS A 212 12.38 -10.01 -12.58
CA LYS A 212 13.31 -9.83 -11.45
C LYS A 212 13.46 -8.37 -11.03
N THR A 213 13.49 -7.44 -11.98
CA THR A 213 13.80 -6.02 -11.72
C THR A 213 12.61 -5.08 -11.91
N GLY A 214 11.48 -5.57 -12.42
CA GLY A 214 10.33 -4.74 -12.78
C GLY A 214 10.54 -3.89 -14.05
N ALA A 215 11.76 -3.84 -14.59
CA ALA A 215 12.13 -3.04 -15.75
C ALA A 215 12.84 -3.87 -16.82
N CYS A 216 12.59 -3.56 -18.09
CA CYS A 216 13.24 -4.19 -19.23
C CYS A 216 13.70 -3.10 -20.19
N ARG A 217 14.94 -3.21 -20.69
CA ARG A 217 15.53 -2.23 -21.63
C ARG A 217 14.77 -2.10 -22.95
N PHE A 218 14.04 -3.16 -23.33
CA PHE A 218 13.25 -3.19 -24.56
C PHE A 218 11.82 -2.64 -24.34
N GLY A 219 11.44 -2.33 -23.09
CA GLY A 219 10.11 -1.84 -22.77
C GLY A 219 9.01 -2.75 -23.34
N GLN A 220 8.00 -2.16 -23.97
CA GLN A 220 6.91 -2.91 -24.61
C GLN A 220 7.34 -3.64 -25.89
N SER A 221 8.46 -3.26 -26.51
CA SER A 221 8.99 -3.92 -27.72
C SER A 221 9.75 -5.23 -27.42
N CYS A 222 9.74 -5.70 -26.17
CA CYS A 222 10.38 -6.95 -25.80
C CYS A 222 9.71 -8.13 -26.52
N SER A 223 10.50 -9.05 -27.05
CA SER A 223 9.99 -10.29 -27.66
C SER A 223 9.46 -11.30 -26.64
N ARG A 224 9.67 -11.05 -25.34
CA ARG A 224 9.25 -11.91 -24.22
C ARG A 224 8.13 -11.24 -23.44
N VAL A 225 7.26 -12.05 -22.83
CA VAL A 225 6.08 -11.56 -22.10
C VAL A 225 6.50 -10.85 -20.81
N HIS A 226 5.89 -9.69 -20.56
CA HIS A 226 5.99 -8.92 -19.34
C HIS A 226 4.74 -9.16 -18.49
N PHE A 227 4.93 -9.59 -17.24
CA PHE A 227 3.83 -9.87 -16.32
C PHE A 227 3.67 -8.70 -15.33
N TYR A 228 2.51 -8.06 -15.37
CA TYR A 228 2.12 -7.01 -14.42
C TYR A 228 1.11 -7.62 -13.44
N PRO A 229 1.48 -7.84 -12.17
CA PRO A 229 0.55 -8.37 -11.18
C PRO A 229 -0.52 -7.32 -10.81
N ASP A 230 -1.78 -7.74 -10.68
CA ASP A 230 -2.88 -6.86 -10.26
C ASP A 230 -2.72 -6.32 -8.82
N LYS A 231 -1.98 -7.05 -7.99
CA LYS A 231 -1.65 -6.67 -6.61
C LYS A 231 -0.14 -6.84 -6.40
N SER A 232 0.55 -5.79 -5.99
CA SER A 232 1.95 -5.84 -5.61
C SER A 232 2.20 -5.03 -4.33
N CYS A 233 3.14 -5.50 -3.52
CA CYS A 233 3.67 -4.75 -2.38
C CYS A 233 4.75 -3.73 -2.79
N THR A 234 5.19 -3.75 -4.05
CA THR A 234 6.22 -2.87 -4.62
C THR A 234 5.61 -1.98 -5.70
N LEU A 235 5.91 -0.68 -5.61
CA LEU A 235 5.52 0.32 -6.61
C LEU A 235 6.77 0.78 -7.38
N LEU A 236 6.67 0.85 -8.70
CA LEU A 236 7.75 1.35 -9.56
C LEU A 236 7.34 2.69 -10.18
N ILE A 237 7.95 3.78 -9.69
CA ILE A 237 7.80 5.11 -10.27
C ILE A 237 8.96 5.33 -11.25
N LYS A 238 8.68 5.15 -12.54
CA LYS A 238 9.69 5.38 -13.59
C LYS A 238 10.10 6.86 -13.57
N ASN A 239 11.40 7.10 -13.74
CA ASN A 239 11.96 8.44 -13.91
C ASN A 239 11.70 9.43 -12.75
N MET A 240 11.48 8.93 -11.53
CA MET A 240 11.23 9.75 -10.34
C MET A 240 12.40 10.67 -9.99
N TYR A 241 13.64 10.21 -10.19
CA TYR A 241 14.83 10.99 -9.91
C TYR A 241 15.54 11.37 -11.21
N ASN A 242 15.46 12.64 -11.59
CA ASN A 242 16.22 13.23 -12.67
C ASN A 242 17.41 13.98 -12.06
N GLY A 243 18.58 13.34 -12.05
CA GLY A 243 19.80 13.98 -11.58
C GLY A 243 20.18 15.19 -12.44
N PRO A 244 20.81 16.23 -11.87
CA PRO A 244 21.27 17.38 -12.65
C PRO A 244 22.25 16.89 -13.73
N GLY A 245 21.86 17.01 -15.01
CA GLY A 245 22.61 16.55 -16.18
C GLY A 245 21.90 15.51 -17.06
N LEU A 246 20.75 14.97 -16.65
CA LEU A 246 19.93 14.09 -17.49
C LEU A 246 18.80 14.91 -18.15
N ALA A 247 19.04 15.36 -19.37
CA ALA A 247 18.09 16.16 -20.14
C ALA A 247 16.94 15.30 -20.70
N TRP A 248 15.73 15.59 -20.19
CA TRP A 248 14.39 15.57 -20.79
C TRP A 248 14.20 15.11 -22.25
N GLU A 249 14.42 13.84 -22.58
CA GLU A 249 14.03 13.32 -23.91
C GLU A 249 13.61 11.83 -23.92
N GLN A 250 12.94 11.35 -22.86
CA GLN A 250 12.28 10.04 -22.88
C GLN A 250 10.91 10.10 -22.19
N ASP A 251 10.04 10.96 -22.71
CA ASP A 251 8.62 10.96 -22.35
C ASP A 251 7.86 10.11 -23.39
N GLU A 252 8.02 8.79 -23.31
CA GLU A 252 7.15 7.85 -24.02
C GLU A 252 6.07 7.33 -23.06
N GLY A 253 4.91 7.99 -23.10
CA GLY A 253 3.61 7.36 -22.94
C GLY A 253 3.28 6.82 -21.55
N LEU A 254 2.88 7.72 -20.65
CA LEU A 254 2.15 7.36 -19.44
C LEU A 254 0.70 6.98 -19.78
N GLU A 255 0.47 5.74 -20.20
CA GLU A 255 -0.87 5.14 -20.18
C GLU A 255 -1.14 4.63 -18.77
N VAL A 256 -1.82 5.46 -17.97
CA VAL A 256 -2.38 5.05 -16.68
C VAL A 256 -3.69 4.33 -16.96
N CYS A 257 -3.75 3.02 -16.69
CA CYS A 257 -5.02 2.33 -16.55
C CYS A 257 -5.75 2.92 -15.34
N TYR A 258 -6.75 3.76 -15.60
CA TYR A 258 -7.74 4.15 -14.60
C TYR A 258 -8.55 2.91 -14.20
N CYS A 259 -8.56 2.58 -12.90
CA CYS A 259 -9.66 1.82 -12.29
C CYS A 259 -10.80 2.78 -11.95
#